data_AF-A0A3S2UTS2-F1
#
_entry.id   AF-A0A3S2UTS2-F1
#
_cell.length_a   1.000
_cell.length_b   1.000
_cell.length_c   1.000
_cell.angle_alpha   90.00
_cell.angle_beta   90.00
_cell.angle_gamma   90.00
#
_symmetry.space_group_name_H-M   'P 1'
#
loop_
_entity.id
_entity.type
_entity.pdbx_description
1 polymer ?
#
loop_
_entity_poly.entity_id
_entity_poly.type
_entity_poly.pdbx_seq_one_letter_code
_entity_poly.pdbx_strand_id
1 'polypeptide(L)'
;MPKVFFTYVWGPPGDPCWPLTFGSKAARTQAKKTLDEGDYVFTVGTRGEPTSSDYRGRVLGLYQVSSLEVNTVNYINQIATNGITERAASEFPYALHPISVWEITSQENVFSRLVGPLTGAHHLRAQSTVVELDPEASAPLLALERRPVTLAEPKTLLGRGLVAQKNSKLAPKHEGEFSGRFGDHAVWFVYALALKDQRGRDLAFKIGYANDPAIRLAAYQAPMAAEVTGLTWDLALKQPTGSEDEARRIEQALLAHFGKHRLASNGEIIKGPSQSDIVSTMAVILRKN
;
A
#
# COMPACT_ATOMS: atom_id res chain seq x y z
N MET A 1 -10.50 5.76 21.07
CA MET A 1 -11.62 5.15 20.32
C MET A 1 -11.52 5.63 18.89
N PRO A 2 -11.81 4.79 17.88
CA PRO A 2 -11.80 5.21 16.48
C PRO A 2 -12.80 6.33 16.25
N LYS A 3 -12.41 7.34 15.50
CA LYS A 3 -13.29 8.43 15.07
C LYS A 3 -14.10 8.02 13.85
N VAL A 4 -15.23 8.69 13.65
CA VAL A 4 -16.13 8.43 12.53
C VAL A 4 -16.18 9.64 11.62
N PHE A 5 -16.06 9.37 10.33
CA PHE A 5 -16.07 10.37 9.27
C PHE A 5 -17.04 9.97 8.17
N PHE A 6 -17.35 10.91 7.28
CA PHE A 6 -18.03 10.60 6.02
C PHE A 6 -17.43 11.34 4.83
N THR A 7 -17.69 10.82 3.63
CA THR A 7 -17.35 11.44 2.34
C THR A 7 -18.39 11.08 1.28
N TYR A 8 -18.50 11.90 0.23
CA TYR A 8 -19.35 11.61 -0.90
C TYR A 8 -18.64 10.80 -1.99
N VAL A 9 -19.37 9.85 -2.60
CA VAL A 9 -18.90 8.96 -3.68
C VAL A 9 -19.98 8.77 -4.74
N TRP A 10 -19.64 8.12 -5.85
CA TRP A 10 -20.57 7.87 -6.96
C TRP A 10 -21.26 6.51 -6.95
N GLY A 11 -20.82 5.59 -6.10
CA GLY A 11 -21.35 4.23 -6.08
C GLY A 11 -20.88 3.43 -4.87
N PRO A 12 -21.38 2.19 -4.73
CA PRO A 12 -20.99 1.31 -3.64
C PRO A 12 -19.51 0.91 -3.73
N PRO A 13 -18.93 0.39 -2.64
CA PRO A 13 -17.52 -0.01 -2.59
C PRO A 13 -17.09 -0.98 -3.70
N GLY A 14 -18.01 -1.85 -4.13
CA GLY A 14 -17.73 -3.00 -5.01
C GLY A 14 -17.29 -4.23 -4.23
N ASP A 15 -17.27 -5.38 -4.90
CA ASP A 15 -16.75 -6.65 -4.39
C ASP A 15 -16.05 -7.41 -5.54
N PRO A 16 -14.71 -7.33 -5.67
CA PRO A 16 -13.77 -6.71 -4.73
C PRO A 16 -13.88 -5.17 -4.70
N CYS A 17 -13.51 -4.55 -3.57
CA CYS A 17 -13.76 -3.13 -3.32
C CYS A 17 -12.63 -2.22 -3.81
N TRP A 18 -12.99 -1.01 -4.25
CA TRP A 18 -12.04 0.06 -4.54
C TRP A 18 -11.41 0.62 -3.26
N PRO A 19 -10.15 1.13 -3.31
CA PRO A 19 -9.58 1.88 -2.20
C PRO A 19 -10.37 3.18 -1.96
N LEU A 20 -10.15 3.86 -0.83
CA LEU A 20 -10.78 5.14 -0.55
C LEU A 20 -10.15 6.23 -1.43
N THR A 21 -10.90 6.78 -2.39
CA THR A 21 -10.38 7.64 -3.46
C THR A 21 -10.62 9.13 -3.23
N PHE A 22 -9.78 9.96 -3.87
CA PHE A 22 -9.76 11.41 -3.73
C PHE A 22 -9.43 12.08 -5.07
N GLY A 23 -10.09 13.22 -5.33
CA GLY A 23 -9.93 13.95 -6.60
C GLY A 23 -8.60 14.69 -6.73
N SER A 24 -7.92 14.96 -5.62
CA SER A 24 -6.63 15.65 -5.62
C SER A 24 -5.67 15.12 -4.57
N LYS A 25 -4.36 15.30 -4.82
CA LYS A 25 -3.31 14.95 -3.87
C LYS A 25 -3.46 15.75 -2.57
N ALA A 26 -3.87 17.01 -2.67
CA ALA A 26 -4.12 17.88 -1.52
C ALA A 26 -5.26 17.33 -0.66
N ALA A 27 -6.37 16.90 -1.28
CA ALA A 27 -7.50 16.29 -0.58
C ALA A 27 -7.12 15.01 0.18
N ARG A 28 -6.41 14.07 -0.47
CA ARG A 28 -5.91 12.86 0.19
C ARG A 28 -4.94 13.20 1.32
N THR A 29 -4.03 14.15 1.10
CA THR A 29 -3.06 14.59 2.12
C THR A 29 -3.77 15.21 3.32
N GLN A 30 -4.81 16.01 3.10
CA GLN A 30 -5.62 16.55 4.17
C GLN A 30 -6.36 15.46 4.92
N ALA A 31 -6.97 14.50 4.21
CA ALA A 31 -7.64 13.36 4.84
C ALA A 31 -6.66 12.56 5.72
N LYS A 32 -5.46 12.26 5.23
CA LYS A 32 -4.41 11.56 5.97
C LYS A 32 -3.92 12.32 7.22
N LYS A 33 -3.95 13.66 7.21
CA LYS A 33 -3.62 14.46 8.40
C LYS A 33 -4.71 14.44 9.47
N THR A 34 -5.96 14.22 9.06
CA THR A 34 -7.11 14.21 9.95
C THR A 34 -7.43 12.80 10.47
N LEU A 35 -7.22 11.78 9.64
CA LEU A 35 -7.51 10.37 9.94
C LEU A 35 -6.34 9.71 10.68
N ASP A 36 -6.68 9.00 11.75
CA ASP A 36 -5.78 8.02 12.35
C ASP A 36 -6.05 6.62 11.78
N GLU A 37 -5.04 5.76 11.86
CA GLU A 37 -5.17 4.37 11.42
C GLU A 37 -6.20 3.62 12.27
N GLY A 38 -7.15 2.96 11.61
CA GLY A 38 -8.26 2.27 12.27
C GLY A 38 -9.54 3.11 12.42
N ASP A 39 -9.51 4.40 12.08
CA ASP A 39 -10.72 5.24 12.00
C ASP A 39 -11.70 4.74 10.93
N TYR A 40 -12.94 5.17 11.06
CA TYR A 40 -14.04 4.77 10.19
C TYR A 40 -14.49 5.90 9.26
N VAL A 41 -14.59 5.61 7.96
CA VAL A 41 -15.13 6.52 6.96
C VAL A 41 -16.35 5.90 6.29
N PHE A 42 -17.51 6.50 6.47
CA PHE A 42 -18.72 6.16 5.72
C PHE A 42 -18.72 6.82 4.34
N THR A 43 -19.10 6.06 3.31
CA THR A 43 -19.27 6.59 1.96
C THR A 43 -20.75 6.81 1.66
N VAL A 44 -21.08 7.99 1.13
CA VAL A 44 -22.46 8.42 0.85
C VAL A 44 -22.60 8.73 -0.63
N GLY A 45 -23.63 8.23 -1.29
CA GLY A 45 -23.89 8.55 -2.70
C GLY A 45 -24.18 10.05 -2.88
N THR A 46 -23.54 10.70 -3.86
CA THR A 46 -23.90 12.09 -4.22
C THR A 46 -25.37 12.16 -4.68
N ARG A 47 -25.99 13.34 -4.62
CA ARG A 47 -27.41 13.52 -5.02
C ARG A 47 -27.64 13.65 -6.52
N GLY A 48 -26.59 13.75 -7.33
CA GLY A 48 -26.67 13.97 -8.77
C GLY A 48 -25.92 12.90 -9.57
N GLU A 49 -25.97 13.04 -10.89
CA GLU A 49 -25.14 12.24 -11.79
C GLU A 49 -23.64 12.39 -11.47
N PRO A 50 -22.82 11.34 -11.61
CA PRO A 50 -23.13 10.03 -12.20
C PRO A 50 -23.65 8.97 -11.20
N THR A 51 -24.06 9.35 -9.99
CA THR A 51 -24.59 8.41 -9.01
C THR A 51 -25.96 7.89 -9.45
N SER A 52 -26.09 6.56 -9.53
CA SER A 52 -27.38 5.91 -9.84
C SER A 52 -28.47 6.37 -8.86
N SER A 53 -29.71 6.52 -9.36
CA SER A 53 -30.87 6.92 -8.55
C SER A 53 -31.03 6.12 -7.27
N ASP A 54 -30.71 4.83 -7.33
CA ASP A 54 -30.85 3.90 -6.21
C ASP A 54 -29.90 4.21 -5.05
N TYR A 55 -28.80 4.92 -5.32
CA TYR A 55 -27.73 5.20 -4.36
C TYR A 55 -27.70 6.65 -3.87
N ARG A 56 -28.47 7.55 -4.49
CA ARG A 56 -28.40 9.00 -4.19
C ARG A 56 -28.77 9.30 -2.75
N GLY A 57 -27.83 9.91 -2.01
CA GLY A 57 -28.02 10.31 -0.61
C GLY A 57 -28.10 9.14 0.38
N ARG A 58 -27.83 7.90 -0.06
CA ARG A 58 -27.76 6.72 0.81
C ARG A 58 -26.33 6.46 1.27
N VAL A 59 -26.20 5.82 2.43
CA VAL A 59 -24.93 5.30 2.94
C VAL A 59 -24.64 3.97 2.25
N LEU A 60 -23.51 3.90 1.55
CA LEU A 60 -23.21 2.80 0.65
C LEU A 60 -22.14 1.85 1.23
N GLY A 61 -21.20 2.38 1.98
CA GLY A 61 -20.11 1.58 2.54
C GLY A 61 -19.49 2.19 3.79
N LEU A 62 -18.68 1.37 4.44
CA LEU A 62 -17.87 1.71 5.60
C LEU A 62 -16.44 1.23 5.36
N TYR A 63 -15.49 2.14 5.49
CA TYR A 63 -14.06 1.88 5.34
C TYR A 63 -13.40 2.01 6.70
N GLN A 64 -12.67 0.97 7.13
CA GLN A 64 -11.67 1.12 8.16
C GLN A 64 -10.36 1.54 7.50
N VAL A 65 -9.91 2.76 7.78
CA VAL A 65 -8.84 3.38 7.02
C VAL A 65 -7.45 2.95 7.49
N SER A 66 -6.51 2.92 6.56
CA SER A 66 -5.08 2.85 6.86
C SER A 66 -4.36 4.12 6.40
N SER A 67 -3.13 4.28 6.88
CA SER A 67 -2.21 5.33 6.42
C SER A 67 -1.53 5.04 5.06
N LEU A 68 -1.82 3.89 4.42
CA LEU A 68 -1.15 3.43 3.21
C LEU A 68 -1.65 4.16 1.95
N GLU A 69 -0.79 4.98 1.38
CA GLU A 69 -1.07 5.69 0.13
C GLU A 69 -0.92 4.77 -1.08
N VAL A 70 -1.91 4.79 -1.96
CA VAL A 70 -1.92 4.04 -3.21
C VAL A 70 -2.42 4.92 -4.36
N ASN A 71 -2.24 4.44 -5.59
CA ASN A 71 -2.77 5.09 -6.79
C ASN A 71 -3.96 4.27 -7.31
N THR A 72 -5.08 4.96 -7.54
CA THR A 72 -6.34 4.38 -8.05
C THR A 72 -6.14 3.64 -9.38
N VAL A 73 -5.23 4.11 -10.24
CA VAL A 73 -4.93 3.47 -11.53
C VAL A 73 -4.46 2.02 -11.37
N ASN A 74 -3.83 1.69 -10.23
CA ASN A 74 -3.33 0.34 -9.97
C ASN A 74 -4.44 -0.67 -9.73
N TYR A 75 -5.70 -0.25 -9.63
CA TYR A 75 -6.86 -1.09 -9.34
C TYR A 75 -7.81 -1.26 -10.54
N ILE A 76 -7.62 -0.49 -11.62
CA ILE A 76 -8.44 -0.52 -12.84
C ILE A 76 -8.49 -1.95 -13.43
N ASN A 77 -9.62 -2.40 -13.96
CA ASN A 77 -9.89 -3.74 -14.52
C ASN A 77 -9.82 -4.93 -13.53
N GLN A 78 -9.72 -4.70 -12.22
CA GLN A 78 -9.96 -5.77 -11.22
C GLN A 78 -11.41 -5.82 -10.76
N ILE A 79 -12.17 -4.77 -11.05
CA ILE A 79 -13.54 -4.57 -10.59
C ILE A 79 -14.39 -4.38 -11.85
N ALA A 80 -15.53 -5.06 -11.92
CA ALA A 80 -16.37 -5.09 -13.12
C ALA A 80 -16.64 -3.67 -13.65
N THR A 81 -16.22 -3.43 -14.88
CA THR A 81 -16.22 -2.11 -15.52
C THR A 81 -17.56 -1.83 -16.16
N ASN A 82 -18.33 -0.91 -15.60
CA ASN A 82 -19.52 -0.34 -16.24
C ASN A 82 -19.24 1.06 -16.83
N GLY A 83 -18.00 1.34 -17.26
CA GLY A 83 -17.55 2.63 -17.81
C GLY A 83 -17.38 3.75 -16.78
N ILE A 84 -18.20 3.76 -15.72
CA ILE A 84 -18.08 4.68 -14.58
C ILE A 84 -16.73 4.50 -13.87
N THR A 85 -16.21 3.28 -13.85
CA THR A 85 -14.95 2.90 -13.22
C THR A 85 -13.72 3.58 -13.83
N GLU A 86 -13.62 3.66 -15.16
CA GLU A 86 -12.49 4.32 -15.83
C GLU A 86 -12.53 5.84 -15.62
N ARG A 87 -13.72 6.42 -15.73
CA ARG A 87 -13.95 7.83 -15.41
C ARG A 87 -13.60 8.14 -13.96
N ALA A 88 -14.05 7.31 -13.02
CA ALA A 88 -13.74 7.47 -11.60
C ALA A 88 -12.23 7.36 -11.33
N ALA A 89 -11.51 6.46 -11.99
CA ALA A 89 -10.07 6.35 -11.80
C ALA A 89 -9.29 7.57 -12.34
N SER A 90 -9.80 8.20 -13.41
CA SER A 90 -9.24 9.44 -13.95
C SER A 90 -9.56 10.66 -13.07
N GLU A 91 -10.81 10.78 -12.61
CA GLU A 91 -11.25 11.90 -11.78
C GLU A 91 -10.80 11.80 -10.30
N PHE A 92 -10.54 10.59 -9.81
CA PHE A 92 -10.09 10.32 -8.44
C PHE A 92 -8.80 9.48 -8.39
N PRO A 93 -7.66 9.99 -8.89
CA PRO A 93 -6.44 9.19 -9.09
C PRO A 93 -5.64 8.92 -7.79
N TYR A 94 -6.00 9.57 -6.69
CA TYR A 94 -5.30 9.46 -5.41
C TYR A 94 -6.12 8.63 -4.43
N ALA A 95 -5.50 7.71 -3.69
CA ALA A 95 -6.26 6.86 -2.77
C ALA A 95 -5.49 6.45 -1.51
N LEU A 96 -6.24 5.96 -0.52
CA LEU A 96 -5.75 5.24 0.65
C LEU A 96 -6.25 3.79 0.60
N HIS A 97 -5.35 2.82 0.79
CA HIS A 97 -5.73 1.41 0.85
C HIS A 97 -6.36 1.13 2.23
N PRO A 98 -7.58 0.58 2.30
CA PRO A 98 -8.23 0.31 3.59
C PRO A 98 -7.63 -0.90 4.31
N ILE A 99 -7.88 -0.98 5.62
CA ILE A 99 -7.63 -2.19 6.43
C ILE A 99 -8.75 -3.20 6.19
N SER A 100 -9.99 -2.72 6.13
CA SER A 100 -11.20 -3.52 5.95
C SER A 100 -12.31 -2.65 5.41
N VAL A 101 -13.24 -3.24 4.66
CA VAL A 101 -14.38 -2.53 4.08
C VAL A 101 -15.64 -3.37 4.26
N TRP A 102 -16.76 -2.68 4.48
CA TRP A 102 -18.09 -3.28 4.51
C TRP A 102 -19.04 -2.53 3.57
N GLU A 103 -19.91 -3.26 2.89
CA GLU A 103 -21.06 -2.70 2.17
C GLU A 103 -22.25 -2.60 3.13
N ILE A 104 -22.97 -1.48 3.09
CA ILE A 104 -24.18 -1.28 3.88
C ILE A 104 -25.36 -1.98 3.20
N THR A 105 -26.02 -2.89 3.91
CA THR A 105 -27.14 -3.69 3.39
C THR A 105 -28.50 -3.24 3.92
N SER A 106 -28.51 -2.34 4.92
CA SER A 106 -29.75 -1.78 5.48
C SER A 106 -30.57 -1.03 4.42
N GLN A 107 -31.87 -1.33 4.33
CA GLN A 107 -32.76 -0.60 3.42
C GLN A 107 -33.05 0.84 3.87
N GLU A 108 -33.09 1.07 5.19
CA GLU A 108 -33.25 2.39 5.80
C GLU A 108 -31.88 3.07 6.02
N ASN A 109 -31.16 3.33 4.93
CA ASN A 109 -29.80 3.89 4.95
C ASN A 109 -29.71 5.32 4.37
N VAL A 110 -30.79 6.12 4.43
CA VAL A 110 -30.78 7.50 3.92
C VAL A 110 -29.98 8.39 4.88
N PHE A 111 -28.83 8.89 4.43
CA PHE A 111 -27.85 9.58 5.27
C PHE A 111 -28.44 10.78 6.03
N SER A 112 -29.22 11.63 5.35
CA SER A 112 -29.82 12.81 5.98
C SER A 112 -30.90 12.50 7.02
N ARG A 113 -31.47 11.28 7.02
CA ARG A 113 -32.40 10.83 8.06
C ARG A 113 -31.66 10.28 9.29
N LEU A 114 -30.47 9.73 9.08
CA LEU A 114 -29.67 9.09 10.13
C LEU A 114 -28.85 10.10 10.94
N VAL A 115 -28.20 11.05 10.27
CA VAL A 115 -27.16 11.91 10.89
C VAL A 115 -27.72 13.25 11.38
N GLY A 116 -28.99 13.54 11.10
CA GLY A 116 -29.61 14.82 11.45
C GLY A 116 -29.07 16.01 10.62
N PRO A 117 -29.33 17.25 11.05
CA PRO A 117 -28.98 18.45 10.28
C PRO A 117 -27.47 18.75 10.34
N LEU A 118 -26.75 18.36 9.29
CA LEU A 118 -25.39 18.86 9.04
C LEU A 118 -25.43 20.24 8.37
N THR A 119 -24.45 21.09 8.65
CA THR A 119 -24.35 22.40 7.99
C THR A 119 -23.92 22.27 6.53
N GLY A 120 -24.26 23.24 5.69
CA GLY A 120 -23.81 23.28 4.28
C GLY A 120 -22.28 23.18 4.12
N ALA A 121 -21.52 23.66 5.09
CA ALA A 121 -20.06 23.56 5.10
C ALA A 121 -19.57 22.10 5.25
N HIS A 122 -20.25 21.26 6.03
CA HIS A 122 -19.93 19.83 6.12
C HIS A 122 -20.13 19.16 4.76
N HIS A 123 -21.27 19.43 4.11
CA HIS A 123 -21.59 18.85 2.82
C HIS A 123 -20.61 19.27 1.71
N LEU A 124 -20.22 20.54 1.66
CA LEU A 124 -19.25 21.04 0.68
C LEU A 124 -17.86 20.42 0.88
N ARG A 125 -17.38 20.31 2.14
CA ARG A 125 -16.08 19.69 2.42
C ARG A 125 -16.07 18.20 2.10
N ALA A 126 -17.16 17.50 2.40
CA ALA A 126 -17.31 16.06 2.17
C ALA A 126 -17.31 15.67 0.68
N GLN A 127 -17.46 16.62 -0.25
CA GLN A 127 -17.32 16.36 -1.69
C GLN A 127 -15.86 16.20 -2.12
N SER A 128 -14.92 16.77 -1.37
CA SER A 128 -13.49 16.78 -1.73
C SER A 128 -12.63 15.99 -0.76
N THR A 129 -13.05 15.81 0.49
CA THR A 129 -12.27 15.13 1.54
C THR A 129 -13.21 14.48 2.56
N VAL A 130 -12.65 13.92 3.64
CA VAL A 130 -13.43 13.33 4.74
C VAL A 130 -13.81 14.39 5.78
N VAL A 131 -14.97 14.22 6.39
CA VAL A 131 -15.51 15.15 7.42
C VAL A 131 -15.86 14.35 8.67
N GLU A 132 -15.32 14.77 9.82
CA GLU A 132 -15.57 14.14 11.13
C GLU A 132 -17.03 14.33 11.53
N LEU A 133 -17.63 13.28 12.08
CA LEU A 133 -18.94 13.31 12.70
C LEU A 133 -18.76 13.23 14.21
N ASP A 134 -19.58 13.99 14.94
CA ASP A 134 -19.64 13.83 16.38
C ASP A 134 -20.24 12.44 16.76
N PRO A 135 -20.07 12.01 18.02
CA PRO A 135 -20.56 10.71 18.47
C PRO A 135 -22.08 10.52 18.34
N GLU A 136 -22.87 11.58 18.49
CA GLU A 136 -24.34 11.52 18.41
C GLU A 136 -24.78 11.30 16.96
N ALA A 137 -24.18 12.04 16.02
CA ALA A 137 -24.42 11.97 14.60
C ALA A 137 -23.94 10.65 13.97
N SER A 138 -22.86 10.05 14.52
CA SER A 138 -22.29 8.80 14.01
C SER A 138 -22.92 7.53 14.58
N ALA A 139 -23.54 7.58 15.76
CA ALA A 139 -24.13 6.41 16.41
C ALA A 139 -25.15 5.66 15.52
N PRO A 140 -26.09 6.33 14.81
CA PRO A 140 -27.02 5.65 13.91
C PRO A 140 -26.35 4.97 12.72
N LEU A 141 -25.23 5.52 12.22
CA LEU A 141 -24.47 4.94 11.11
C LEU A 141 -23.77 3.65 11.53
N LEU A 142 -23.19 3.63 12.74
CA LEU A 142 -22.50 2.46 13.28
C LEU A 142 -23.44 1.28 13.53
N ALA A 143 -24.74 1.55 13.73
CA ALA A 143 -25.78 0.55 13.93
C ALA A 143 -26.31 -0.07 12.62
N LEU A 144 -25.93 0.45 11.45
CA LEU A 144 -26.41 -0.09 10.17
C LEU A 144 -25.91 -1.51 9.94
N GLU A 145 -26.80 -2.38 9.48
CA GLU A 145 -26.45 -3.70 8.97
C GLU A 145 -25.50 -3.58 7.79
N ARG A 146 -24.45 -4.40 7.81
CA ARG A 146 -23.35 -4.35 6.86
C ARG A 146 -22.76 -5.73 6.64
N ARG A 147 -22.25 -5.98 5.44
CA ARG A 147 -21.53 -7.22 5.09
C ARG A 147 -20.07 -6.90 4.75
N PRO A 148 -19.10 -7.73 5.13
CA PRO A 148 -17.72 -7.55 4.69
C PRO A 148 -17.62 -7.71 3.17
N VAL A 149 -16.70 -6.98 2.54
CA VAL A 149 -16.37 -7.12 1.12
C VAL A 149 -14.89 -7.43 0.94
N THR A 150 -14.54 -8.11 -0.14
CA THR A 150 -13.15 -8.45 -0.44
C THR A 150 -12.38 -7.21 -0.86
N LEU A 151 -11.16 -6.99 -0.36
CA LEU A 151 -10.33 -5.87 -0.81
C LEU A 151 -9.68 -6.20 -2.16
N ALA A 152 -9.77 -5.30 -3.13
CA ALA A 152 -8.90 -5.39 -4.31
C ALA A 152 -7.45 -5.09 -3.90
N GLU A 153 -6.48 -5.70 -4.58
CA GLU A 153 -5.06 -5.41 -4.38
C GLU A 153 -4.52 -4.56 -5.53
N PRO A 154 -3.48 -3.73 -5.33
CA PRO A 154 -2.80 -3.09 -6.46
C PRO A 154 -2.32 -4.14 -7.48
N LYS A 155 -2.36 -3.85 -8.77
CA LYS A 155 -1.74 -4.73 -9.78
C LYS A 155 -0.21 -4.74 -9.68
N THR A 156 0.34 -3.54 -9.48
CA THR A 156 1.79 -3.35 -9.49
C THR A 156 2.44 -4.12 -8.35
N LEU A 157 3.57 -4.77 -8.63
CA LEU A 157 4.36 -5.47 -7.63
C LEU A 157 4.77 -4.55 -6.47
N LEU A 158 5.10 -3.29 -6.77
CA LEU A 158 5.36 -2.27 -5.77
C LEU A 158 4.15 -2.07 -4.84
N GLY A 159 2.96 -1.91 -5.41
CA GLY A 159 1.74 -1.72 -4.64
C GLY A 159 1.42 -2.92 -3.75
N ARG A 160 1.51 -4.14 -4.29
CA ARG A 160 1.31 -5.39 -3.52
C ARG A 160 2.32 -5.54 -2.39
N GLY A 161 3.60 -5.26 -2.66
CA GLY A 161 4.65 -5.26 -1.64
C GLY A 161 4.41 -4.24 -0.52
N LEU A 162 3.90 -3.05 -0.83
CA LEU A 162 3.53 -2.04 0.17
C LEU A 162 2.34 -2.50 1.04
N VAL A 163 1.32 -3.12 0.44
CA VAL A 163 0.18 -3.69 1.17
C VAL A 163 0.64 -4.85 2.07
N ALA A 164 1.45 -5.77 1.54
CA ALA A 164 2.00 -6.88 2.32
C ALA A 164 2.87 -6.39 3.49
N GLN A 165 3.74 -5.39 3.26
CA GLN A 165 4.53 -4.76 4.31
C GLN A 165 3.65 -4.16 5.40
N LYS A 166 2.56 -3.49 5.00
CA LYS A 166 1.62 -2.86 5.93
C LYS A 166 0.85 -3.90 6.76
N ASN A 167 0.48 -5.02 6.14
CA ASN A 167 -0.28 -6.09 6.78
C ASN A 167 0.59 -7.05 7.61
N SER A 168 1.90 -7.04 7.39
CA SER A 168 2.86 -7.83 8.15
C SER A 168 2.88 -7.39 9.61
N LYS A 169 2.22 -8.17 10.46
CA LYS A 169 2.44 -8.10 11.91
C LYS A 169 3.87 -8.59 12.15
N LEU A 170 4.74 -7.71 12.65
CA LEU A 170 6.03 -8.12 13.22
C LEU A 170 5.77 -9.34 14.12
N ALA A 171 6.38 -10.48 13.80
CA ALA A 171 6.32 -11.64 14.66
C ALA A 171 6.76 -11.21 16.08
N PRO A 172 6.14 -11.74 17.15
CA PRO A 172 6.61 -11.49 18.50
C PRO A 172 8.11 -11.76 18.56
N LYS A 173 8.84 -10.88 19.26
CA LYS A 173 10.27 -11.02 19.48
C LYS A 173 10.51 -12.39 20.14
N HIS A 174 11.13 -13.34 19.41
CA HIS A 174 11.46 -14.64 19.98
C HIS A 174 12.69 -14.49 20.88
N GLU A 175 12.50 -14.64 22.19
CA GLU A 175 13.57 -14.92 23.15
C GLU A 175 13.70 -16.45 23.27
N GLY A 176 14.76 -17.03 22.72
CA GLY A 176 15.09 -18.46 22.85
C GLY A 176 15.73 -19.11 21.62
N GLU A 177 16.44 -20.22 21.82
CA GLU A 177 17.05 -21.02 20.74
C GLU A 177 15.99 -21.72 19.89
N PHE A 178 16.08 -21.58 18.56
CA PHE A 178 15.20 -22.29 17.63
C PHE A 178 15.97 -22.84 16.42
N SER A 179 15.68 -24.09 16.06
CA SER A 179 16.05 -24.73 14.80
C SER A 179 14.79 -25.25 14.10
N GLY A 180 14.59 -24.97 12.80
CA GLY A 180 13.50 -25.55 12.00
C GLY A 180 13.25 -24.84 10.67
N ARG A 181 12.71 -25.58 9.68
CA ARG A 181 12.41 -25.26 8.26
C ARG A 181 12.01 -23.81 7.93
N PHE A 182 12.36 -23.35 6.72
CA PHE A 182 11.94 -22.07 6.12
C PHE A 182 10.45 -21.81 6.40
N GLY A 183 10.18 -20.77 7.19
CA GLY A 183 8.81 -20.38 7.52
C GLY A 183 8.17 -19.57 6.39
N ASP A 184 6.85 -19.66 6.27
CA ASP A 184 6.05 -18.72 5.47
C ASP A 184 6.24 -17.31 6.04
N HIS A 185 7.10 -16.53 5.41
CA HIS A 185 7.32 -15.13 5.79
C HIS A 185 6.32 -14.24 5.03
N ALA A 186 5.57 -13.42 5.78
CA ALA A 186 4.53 -12.53 5.24
C ALA A 186 5.08 -11.42 4.31
N VAL A 187 6.38 -11.13 4.36
CA VAL A 187 7.05 -10.14 3.51
C VAL A 187 8.41 -10.66 3.12
N TRP A 188 8.71 -10.53 1.84
CA TRP A 188 10.04 -10.76 1.30
C TRP A 188 10.60 -9.44 0.77
N PHE A 189 11.91 -9.37 0.65
CA PHE A 189 12.60 -8.19 0.15
C PHE A 189 13.54 -8.58 -0.97
N VAL A 190 13.57 -7.79 -2.03
CA VAL A 190 14.74 -7.70 -2.90
C VAL A 190 15.63 -6.59 -2.37
N TYR A 191 16.91 -6.85 -2.23
CA TYR A 191 17.87 -5.91 -1.65
C TYR A 191 19.12 -5.78 -2.52
N ALA A 192 19.85 -4.69 -2.32
CA ALA A 192 21.24 -4.59 -2.75
C ALA A 192 22.12 -4.21 -1.56
N LEU A 193 23.21 -4.94 -1.36
CA LEU A 193 24.29 -4.55 -0.46
C LEU A 193 25.38 -3.85 -1.28
N ALA A 194 25.84 -2.69 -0.83
CA ALA A 194 27.00 -2.01 -1.41
C ALA A 194 28.27 -2.47 -0.71
N LEU A 195 29.26 -2.93 -1.47
CA LEU A 195 30.62 -3.10 -0.98
C LEU A 195 31.31 -1.74 -1.06
N LYS A 196 31.75 -1.21 0.06
CA LYS A 196 32.39 0.10 0.18
C LYS A 196 33.86 -0.02 0.56
N ASP A 197 34.64 0.96 0.11
CA ASP A 197 36.01 1.18 0.61
C ASP A 197 36.04 2.06 1.88
N GLN A 198 37.22 2.25 2.46
CA GLN A 198 37.45 3.09 3.64
C GLN A 198 37.02 4.56 3.46
N ARG A 199 36.83 5.01 2.22
CA ARG A 199 36.37 6.36 1.88
C ARG A 199 34.86 6.41 1.66
N GLY A 200 34.15 5.30 1.89
CA GLY A 200 32.71 5.16 1.72
C GLY A 200 32.26 5.04 0.25
N ARG A 201 33.19 4.83 -0.70
CA ARG A 201 32.86 4.73 -2.13
C ARG A 201 32.34 3.35 -2.46
N ASP A 202 31.27 3.29 -3.25
CA ASP A 202 30.71 2.04 -3.74
C ASP A 202 31.64 1.38 -4.77
N LEU A 203 32.09 0.16 -4.48
CA LEU A 203 32.95 -0.64 -5.34
C LEU A 203 32.16 -1.66 -6.18
N ALA A 204 31.13 -2.26 -5.57
CA ALA A 204 30.29 -3.28 -6.17
C ALA A 204 28.97 -3.41 -5.41
N PHE A 205 27.97 -4.04 -6.01
CA PHE A 205 26.69 -4.32 -5.38
C PHE A 205 26.35 -5.80 -5.43
N LYS A 206 25.96 -6.38 -4.30
CA LYS A 206 25.35 -7.71 -4.22
C LYS A 206 23.85 -7.56 -4.29
N ILE A 207 23.22 -8.05 -5.35
CA ILE A 207 21.76 -8.09 -5.47
C ILE A 207 21.27 -9.44 -4.93
N GLY A 208 20.26 -9.44 -4.07
CA GLY A 208 19.69 -10.66 -3.51
C GLY A 208 18.24 -10.49 -3.09
N TYR A 209 17.63 -11.57 -2.60
CA TYR A 209 16.37 -11.50 -1.86
C TYR A 209 16.48 -12.20 -0.50
N ALA A 210 15.70 -11.72 0.46
CA ALA A 210 15.60 -12.30 1.81
C ALA A 210 14.33 -11.82 2.50
N ASN A 211 13.85 -12.58 3.47
CA ASN A 211 12.83 -12.12 4.42
C ASN A 211 13.40 -11.07 5.41
N ASP A 212 14.71 -11.11 5.70
CA ASP A 212 15.42 -10.11 6.50
C ASP A 212 16.79 -9.73 5.88
N PRO A 213 16.86 -8.63 5.11
CA PRO A 213 18.11 -8.13 4.55
C PRO A 213 19.18 -7.75 5.59
N ALA A 214 18.81 -7.45 6.84
CA ALA A 214 19.77 -7.07 7.88
C ALA A 214 20.54 -8.29 8.39
N ILE A 215 19.86 -9.43 8.60
CA ILE A 215 20.54 -10.71 8.89
C ILE A 215 21.49 -11.07 7.75
N ARG A 216 21.05 -10.84 6.51
CA ARG A 216 21.87 -11.14 5.34
C ARG A 216 23.08 -10.22 5.24
N LEU A 217 22.92 -8.92 5.52
CA LEU A 217 24.03 -7.98 5.65
C LEU A 217 25.04 -8.45 6.71
N ALA A 218 24.57 -8.81 7.91
CA ALA A 218 25.45 -9.28 8.98
C ALA A 218 26.25 -10.53 8.56
N ALA A 219 25.63 -11.46 7.84
CA ALA A 219 26.30 -12.65 7.30
C ALA A 219 27.40 -12.31 6.28
N TYR A 220 27.20 -11.29 5.44
CA TYR A 220 28.21 -10.80 4.50
C TYR A 220 29.31 -9.98 5.19
N GLN A 221 28.99 -9.29 6.27
CA GLN A 221 29.93 -8.46 7.03
C GLN A 221 30.85 -9.29 7.91
N ALA A 222 30.35 -10.37 8.52
CA ALA A 222 31.09 -11.21 9.46
C ALA A 222 32.49 -11.68 8.96
N PRO A 223 32.66 -12.16 7.71
CA PRO A 223 33.98 -12.59 7.22
C PRO A 223 34.87 -11.46 6.67
N MET A 224 34.40 -10.20 6.62
CA MET A 224 35.08 -9.13 5.85
C MET A 224 36.37 -8.60 6.50
N ALA A 225 36.63 -8.89 7.78
CA ALA A 225 37.79 -8.40 8.54
C ALA A 225 38.07 -6.91 8.26
N ALA A 226 37.05 -6.07 8.40
CA ALA A 226 37.03 -4.69 7.92
C ALA A 226 38.19 -3.82 8.45
N GLU A 227 38.69 -4.11 9.65
CA GLU A 227 39.85 -3.43 10.26
C GLU A 227 41.13 -3.60 9.43
N VAL A 228 41.27 -4.73 8.73
CA VAL A 228 42.45 -5.05 7.91
C VAL A 228 42.20 -4.73 6.44
N THR A 229 41.03 -5.11 5.93
CA THR A 229 40.71 -4.96 4.49
C THR A 229 40.30 -3.53 4.13
N GLY A 230 39.77 -2.78 5.09
CA GLY A 230 39.13 -1.50 4.84
C GLY A 230 37.84 -1.60 4.04
N LEU A 231 37.26 -2.79 3.92
CA LEU A 231 36.04 -3.04 3.16
C LEU A 231 34.86 -3.26 4.10
N THR A 232 33.71 -2.71 3.74
CA THR A 232 32.45 -2.93 4.47
C THR A 232 31.30 -3.17 3.50
N TRP A 233 30.35 -3.99 3.90
CA TRP A 233 29.04 -4.06 3.26
C TRP A 233 28.08 -3.11 3.96
N ASP A 234 27.28 -2.41 3.18
CA ASP A 234 26.15 -1.60 3.67
C ASP A 234 24.88 -1.99 2.95
N LEU A 235 23.73 -1.90 3.63
CA LEU A 235 22.42 -2.07 2.99
C LEU A 235 22.08 -0.82 2.16
N ALA A 236 22.35 -0.87 0.86
CA ALA A 236 22.13 0.26 -0.05
C ALA A 236 20.64 0.44 -0.37
N LEU A 237 19.90 -0.66 -0.56
CA LEU A 237 18.46 -0.62 -0.80
C LEU A 237 17.80 -1.93 -0.34
N LYS A 238 16.51 -1.83 0.01
CA LYS A 238 15.59 -2.96 0.13
C LYS A 238 14.21 -2.56 -0.37
N GLN A 239 13.56 -3.45 -1.09
CA GLN A 239 12.23 -3.27 -1.66
C GLN A 239 11.35 -4.44 -1.21
N PRO A 240 10.26 -4.19 -0.45
CA PRO A 240 9.32 -5.24 -0.09
C PRO A 240 8.58 -5.79 -1.31
N THR A 241 8.27 -7.09 -1.26
CA THR A 241 7.50 -7.86 -2.24
C THR A 241 6.40 -8.66 -1.54
N GLY A 242 5.36 -9.06 -2.28
CA GLY A 242 4.21 -9.77 -1.72
C GLY A 242 4.47 -11.25 -1.45
N SER A 243 5.51 -11.84 -2.05
CA SER A 243 5.91 -13.23 -1.84
C SER A 243 7.40 -13.46 -2.15
N GLU A 244 7.91 -14.64 -1.77
CA GLU A 244 9.26 -15.10 -2.11
C GLU A 244 9.46 -15.19 -3.62
N ASP A 245 8.51 -15.79 -4.34
CA ASP A 245 8.58 -15.96 -5.78
C ASP A 245 8.64 -14.63 -6.52
N GLU A 246 7.93 -13.61 -6.02
CA GLU A 246 8.04 -12.25 -6.55
C GLU A 246 9.43 -11.66 -6.29
N ALA A 247 9.96 -11.84 -5.08
CA ALA A 247 11.30 -11.36 -4.72
C ALA A 247 12.37 -11.97 -5.62
N ARG A 248 12.35 -13.30 -5.75
CA ARG A 248 13.23 -14.06 -6.63
C ARG A 248 13.10 -13.62 -8.09
N ARG A 249 11.87 -13.43 -8.59
CA ARG A 249 11.66 -12.97 -9.98
C ARG A 249 12.26 -11.59 -10.24
N ILE A 250 12.05 -10.64 -9.32
CA ILE A 250 12.58 -9.27 -9.44
C ILE A 250 14.11 -9.29 -9.34
N GLU A 251 14.68 -10.04 -8.40
CA GLU A 251 16.13 -10.23 -8.28
C GLU A 251 16.73 -10.77 -9.58
N GLN A 252 16.16 -11.85 -10.13
CA GLN A 252 16.65 -12.44 -11.38
C GLN A 252 16.52 -11.47 -12.56
N ALA A 253 15.45 -10.67 -12.63
CA ALA A 253 15.29 -9.64 -13.66
C ALA A 253 16.34 -8.52 -13.54
N LEU A 254 16.64 -8.06 -12.31
CA LEU A 254 17.71 -7.10 -12.05
C LEU A 254 19.07 -7.65 -12.46
N LEU A 255 19.38 -8.86 -12.02
CA LEU A 255 20.62 -9.54 -12.36
C LEU A 255 20.74 -9.75 -13.87
N ALA A 256 19.65 -10.10 -14.57
CA ALA A 256 19.64 -10.24 -16.03
C ALA A 256 19.90 -8.91 -16.73
N HIS A 257 19.28 -7.83 -16.28
CA HIS A 257 19.50 -6.48 -16.82
C HIS A 257 20.97 -6.06 -16.67
N PHE A 258 21.58 -6.32 -15.52
CA PHE A 258 22.99 -6.03 -15.26
C PHE A 258 23.94 -7.17 -15.64
N GLY A 259 23.54 -8.07 -16.55
CA GLY A 259 24.32 -9.27 -16.90
C GLY A 259 25.77 -8.97 -17.32
N LYS A 260 25.99 -7.87 -18.06
CA LYS A 260 27.33 -7.43 -18.50
C LYS A 260 28.22 -6.89 -17.37
N HIS A 261 27.63 -6.57 -16.22
CA HIS A 261 28.32 -6.02 -15.05
C HIS A 261 28.57 -7.06 -13.96
N ARG A 262 28.07 -8.29 -14.13
CA ARG A 262 28.27 -9.37 -13.17
C ARG A 262 29.74 -9.75 -13.08
N LEU A 263 30.20 -10.02 -11.87
CA LEU A 263 31.53 -10.60 -11.66
C LEU A 263 31.54 -12.05 -12.16
N ALA A 264 32.60 -12.44 -12.86
CA ALA A 264 32.76 -13.82 -13.33
C ALA A 264 32.81 -14.82 -12.17
N SER A 265 33.32 -14.41 -11.01
CA SER A 265 33.42 -15.24 -9.80
C SER A 265 32.11 -15.32 -9.01
N ASN A 266 31.14 -14.42 -9.27
CA ASN A 266 29.89 -14.37 -8.53
C ASN A 266 28.78 -13.76 -9.38
N GLY A 267 27.83 -14.61 -9.80
CA GLY A 267 26.72 -14.23 -10.68
C GLY A 267 25.69 -13.28 -10.05
N GLU A 268 25.82 -12.94 -8.78
CA GLU A 268 24.90 -12.07 -8.03
C GLU A 268 25.55 -10.73 -7.62
N ILE A 269 26.86 -10.57 -7.82
CA ILE A 269 27.59 -9.33 -7.55
C ILE A 269 27.85 -8.62 -8.87
N ILE A 270 27.52 -7.33 -8.93
CA ILE A 270 27.71 -6.47 -10.09
C ILE A 270 28.70 -5.34 -9.77
N LYS A 271 29.49 -4.94 -10.77
CA LYS A 271 30.46 -3.83 -10.68
C LYS A 271 30.26 -2.84 -11.84
N GLY A 272 30.30 -1.55 -11.52
CA GLY A 272 30.18 -0.46 -12.50
C GLY A 272 28.89 0.36 -12.35
N PRO A 273 27.69 -0.26 -12.27
CA PRO A 273 26.45 0.47 -12.02
C PRO A 273 26.49 1.18 -10.67
N SER A 274 25.91 2.38 -10.62
CA SER A 274 25.70 3.14 -9.39
C SER A 274 24.46 2.64 -8.64
N GLN A 275 24.34 3.00 -7.36
CA GLN A 275 23.12 2.74 -6.59
C GLN A 275 21.88 3.31 -7.29
N SER A 276 22.00 4.51 -7.88
CA SER A 276 20.92 5.18 -8.62
C SER A 276 20.48 4.39 -9.86
N ASP A 277 21.41 3.74 -10.56
CA ASP A 277 21.08 2.88 -11.71
C ASP A 277 20.27 1.66 -11.26
N ILE A 278 20.68 1.02 -10.16
CA ILE A 278 19.99 -0.15 -9.61
C ILE A 278 18.58 0.23 -9.15
N VAL A 279 18.43 1.34 -8.43
CA VAL A 279 17.12 1.86 -7.98
C VAL A 279 16.22 2.17 -9.18
N SER A 280 16.76 2.84 -10.21
CA SER A 280 16.00 3.22 -11.41
C SER A 280 15.53 1.99 -12.19
N THR A 281 16.41 1.01 -12.41
CA THR A 281 16.06 -0.25 -13.09
C THR A 281 15.06 -1.05 -12.28
N MET A 282 15.22 -1.14 -10.96
CA MET A 282 14.28 -1.82 -10.07
C MET A 282 12.89 -1.17 -10.16
N ALA A 283 12.81 0.16 -10.14
CA ALA A 283 11.54 0.88 -10.31
C ALA A 283 10.88 0.59 -11.67
N VAL A 284 11.65 0.43 -12.74
CA VAL A 284 11.13 0.04 -14.07
C VAL A 284 10.57 -1.40 -14.03
N ILE A 285 11.30 -2.35 -13.43
CA ILE A 285 10.87 -3.75 -13.31
C ILE A 285 9.56 -3.85 -12.51
N LEU A 286 9.46 -3.11 -11.41
CA LEU A 286 8.28 -3.09 -10.53
C LEU A 286 7.03 -2.48 -11.18
N ARG A 287 7.19 -1.67 -12.24
CA ARG A 287 6.09 -1.04 -12.99
C ARG A 287 5.59 -1.85 -14.18
N LYS A 288 6.42 -2.75 -14.71
CA LYS A 288 6.11 -3.51 -15.94
C LYS A 288 5.26 -4.77 -15.70
N ASN A 289 4.91 -5.07 -14.45
CA ASN A 289 4.10 -6.21 -14.02
C ASN A 289 3.14 -5.79 -12.89
#